data_AF-A0A971XL43-F1
#
_entry.id   AF-A0A971XL43-F1
#
_cell.length_a   1.000
_cell.length_b   1.000
_cell.length_c   1.000
_cell.angle_alpha   90.00
_cell.angle_beta   90.00
_cell.angle_gamma   90.00
#
_symmetry.space_group_name_H-M   'P 1'
#
loop_
_entity.id
_entity.type
_entity.pdbx_description
1 polymer ?
#
loop_
_entity_poly.entity_id
_entity_poly.type
_entity_poly.pdbx_seq_one_letter_code
_entity_poly.pdbx_strand_id
1 'polypeptide(L)'
;MSSHTLRVHLLKIDKDKRELRCVAESTPGTELMVRFDLPKPGDNLTATEVPFREGAQLNLIDCEIDKEGYFIPRLIVLEPDYLIDASAIAECFQDYAITPLHYFRNKFEARENRSYLLLGNLANFFLDELVFAEKPDEVSFGDVFLRSFRQSPFEYTSCEDIRSDDDFPKRAINVHQCTLEPSFFSERFGFQGRLDLLHLPAGGAEA
;
A
#
# COMPACT_ATOMS: atom_id res chain seq x y z
N MET A 1 25.81 11.29 1.36
CA MET A 1 26.50 10.07 0.93
C MET A 1 25.79 9.59 -0.33
N SER A 2 26.47 9.62 -1.47
CA SER A 2 25.88 9.21 -2.76
C SER A 2 25.68 7.69 -2.73
N SER A 3 24.47 7.21 -2.48
CA SER A 3 24.14 5.78 -2.63
C SER A 3 24.23 5.45 -4.12
N HIS A 4 25.29 4.76 -4.53
CA HIS A 4 25.44 4.31 -5.90
C HIS A 4 24.54 3.09 -6.11
N THR A 5 23.33 3.35 -6.61
CA THR A 5 22.42 2.31 -7.09
C THR A 5 22.75 2.00 -8.54
N LEU A 6 22.97 0.73 -8.85
CA LEU A 6 23.21 0.25 -10.22
C LEU A 6 22.05 -0.66 -10.64
N ARG A 7 21.33 -0.24 -11.68
CA ARG A 7 20.22 -0.99 -12.28
C ARG A 7 20.75 -1.93 -13.36
N VAL A 8 20.46 -3.21 -13.23
CA VAL A 8 20.99 -4.27 -14.09
C VAL A 8 19.91 -5.30 -14.44
N HIS A 9 20.04 -5.92 -15.61
CA HIS A 9 19.22 -7.07 -16.00
C HIS A 9 20.02 -8.36 -15.83
N LEU A 10 19.41 -9.35 -15.18
CA LEU A 10 20.01 -10.64 -14.95
C LEU A 10 19.96 -11.49 -16.23
N LEU A 11 21.12 -11.86 -16.76
CA LEU A 11 21.23 -12.71 -17.95
C LEU A 11 21.29 -14.19 -17.58
N LYS A 12 22.13 -14.53 -16.59
CA LYS A 12 22.37 -15.92 -16.21
C LYS A 12 22.76 -16.04 -14.74
N ILE A 13 22.38 -17.16 -14.14
CA ILE A 13 22.66 -17.47 -12.74
C ILE A 13 23.56 -18.71 -12.68
N ASP A 14 24.73 -18.58 -12.06
CA ASP A 14 25.59 -19.71 -11.69
C ASP A 14 25.42 -19.98 -10.20
N LYS A 15 24.54 -20.93 -9.85
CA LYS A 15 24.21 -21.28 -8.46
C LYS A 15 25.39 -21.92 -7.73
N ASP A 16 26.23 -22.67 -8.45
CA ASP A 16 27.37 -23.40 -7.86
C ASP A 16 28.48 -22.42 -7.43
N LYS A 17 28.69 -21.37 -8.24
CA LYS A 17 29.69 -20.33 -7.96
C LYS A 17 29.15 -19.12 -7.21
N ARG A 18 27.82 -19.01 -7.06
CA ARG A 18 27.12 -17.84 -6.48
C ARG A 18 27.42 -16.55 -7.24
N GLU A 19 27.36 -16.65 -8.56
CA GLU A 19 27.65 -15.56 -9.48
C GLU A 19 26.42 -15.27 -10.34
N LEU A 20 26.15 -13.98 -10.53
CA LEU A 20 25.12 -13.47 -11.41
C LEU A 20 25.80 -12.75 -12.56
N ARG A 21 25.44 -13.14 -13.79
CA ARG A 21 25.82 -12.41 -14.99
C ARG A 21 24.73 -11.40 -15.29
N CYS A 22 25.06 -10.13 -15.20
CA CYS A 22 24.11 -9.05 -15.40
C CYS A 22 24.59 -8.11 -16.51
N VAL A 23 23.66 -7.39 -17.14
CA VAL A 23 24.00 -6.29 -18.05
C VAL A 23 23.52 -4.97 -17.44
N ALA A 24 24.36 -3.95 -17.46
CA ALA A 24 23.98 -2.63 -16.97
C ALA A 24 22.94 -2.00 -17.89
N GLU A 25 21.89 -1.41 -17.32
CA GLU A 25 20.89 -0.68 -18.12
C GLU A 25 21.46 0.65 -18.65
N SER A 26 22.27 1.33 -17.84
CA SER A 26 22.88 2.62 -18.20
C SER A 26 23.89 2.53 -19.36
N THR A 27 24.48 1.36 -19.58
CA THR A 27 25.43 1.09 -20.67
C THR A 27 25.15 -0.27 -21.29
N PRO A 28 24.22 -0.33 -22.26
CA PRO A 28 23.87 -1.58 -22.94
C PRO A 28 25.12 -2.23 -23.54
N GLY A 29 25.40 -3.47 -23.14
CA GLY A 29 26.56 -4.25 -23.59
C GLY A 29 27.69 -4.40 -22.58
N THR A 30 27.68 -3.66 -21.46
CA THR A 30 28.62 -3.91 -20.36
C THR A 30 28.12 -5.09 -19.53
N GLU A 31 28.75 -6.26 -19.69
CA GLU A 31 28.53 -7.41 -18.82
C GLU A 31 29.21 -7.18 -17.46
N LEU A 32 28.46 -7.42 -16.40
CA LEU A 32 28.86 -7.28 -15.01
C LEU A 32 28.75 -8.64 -14.35
N MET A 33 29.83 -9.06 -13.69
CA MET A 33 29.83 -10.26 -12.87
C MET A 33 29.57 -9.83 -11.42
N VAL A 34 28.42 -10.22 -10.88
CA VAL A 34 28.01 -9.87 -9.52
C VAL A 34 28.12 -11.11 -8.64
N ARG A 35 28.85 -11.04 -7.53
CA ARG A 35 28.93 -12.12 -6.55
C ARG A 35 27.98 -11.81 -5.40
N PHE A 36 27.22 -12.80 -4.95
CA PHE A 36 26.29 -12.63 -3.84
C PHE A 36 26.56 -13.65 -2.73
N ASP A 37 26.43 -13.20 -1.48
CA ASP A 37 26.45 -14.11 -0.34
C ASP A 37 25.05 -14.67 -0.11
N LEU A 38 24.94 -16.00 -0.12
CA LEU A 38 23.74 -16.68 0.35
C LEU A 38 23.66 -16.58 1.87
N PRO A 39 22.47 -16.32 2.45
CA PRO A 39 22.27 -16.53 3.87
C PRO A 39 22.64 -17.97 4.24
N LYS A 40 23.29 -18.15 5.38
CA LYS A 40 23.76 -19.47 5.81
C LYS A 40 22.55 -20.35 6.13
N PRO A 41 22.60 -21.66 5.82
CA PRO A 41 21.55 -22.58 6.25
C PRO A 41 21.43 -22.53 7.78
N GLY A 42 20.28 -22.06 8.29
CA GLY A 42 20.04 -21.82 9.72
C GLY A 42 19.56 -20.41 10.06
N ASP A 43 19.66 -19.43 9.15
CA ASP A 43 18.91 -18.17 9.31
C ASP A 43 17.41 -18.47 9.18
N ASN A 44 16.60 -17.93 10.10
CA ASN A 44 15.15 -18.14 10.19
C ASN A 44 14.34 -17.65 8.96
N LEU A 45 15.02 -17.10 7.96
CA LEU A 45 14.46 -16.96 6.62
C LEU A 45 14.59 -18.33 5.96
N THR A 46 13.50 -19.12 5.99
CA THR A 46 13.32 -20.34 5.21
C THR A 46 14.06 -20.19 3.88
N ALA A 47 15.23 -20.84 3.81
CA ALA A 47 16.17 -20.80 2.70
C ALA A 47 15.54 -21.52 1.51
N THR A 48 14.51 -20.90 0.96
CA THR A 48 13.89 -21.28 -0.29
C THR A 48 14.66 -20.49 -1.31
N GLU A 49 15.50 -21.21 -2.05
CA GLU A 49 16.15 -20.84 -3.29
C GLU A 49 16.01 -19.38 -3.70
N VAL A 50 17.13 -18.67 -3.77
CA VAL A 50 17.16 -17.27 -4.21
C VAL A 50 16.27 -17.10 -5.45
N PRO A 51 15.21 -16.28 -5.39
CA PRO A 51 14.14 -16.25 -6.38
C PRO A 51 14.53 -15.56 -7.70
N PHE A 52 15.83 -15.38 -7.91
CA PHE A 52 16.35 -14.80 -9.14
C PHE A 52 15.96 -15.68 -10.32
N ARG A 53 15.35 -15.03 -11.32
CA ARG A 53 15.00 -15.64 -12.60
C ARG A 53 15.80 -14.94 -13.68
N GLU A 54 16.30 -15.70 -14.66
CA GLU A 54 16.90 -15.11 -15.84
C GLU A 54 15.91 -14.15 -16.51
N GLY A 55 16.39 -12.96 -16.89
CA GLY A 55 15.58 -11.84 -17.38
C GLY A 55 15.09 -10.87 -16.31
N ALA A 56 15.21 -11.21 -15.02
CA ALA A 56 14.74 -10.33 -13.94
C ALA A 56 15.57 -9.04 -13.85
N GLN A 57 14.92 -7.97 -13.41
CA GLN A 57 15.57 -6.70 -13.17
C GLN A 57 16.04 -6.59 -11.72
N LEU A 58 17.27 -6.13 -11.50
CA LEU A 58 17.86 -5.98 -10.18
C LEU A 58 18.38 -4.55 -9.97
N ASN A 59 18.21 -4.04 -8.76
CA ASN A 59 18.96 -2.89 -8.27
C ASN A 59 20.03 -3.37 -7.30
N LEU A 60 21.28 -3.11 -7.64
CA LEU A 60 22.43 -3.36 -6.79
C LEU A 60 22.72 -2.09 -6.00
N ILE A 61 22.73 -2.17 -4.67
CA ILE A 61 22.92 -1.02 -3.79
C ILE A 61 24.25 -1.14 -3.07
N ASP A 62 25.02 -0.05 -3.06
CA ASP A 62 26.33 0.07 -2.42
C ASP A 62 27.28 -1.06 -2.87
N CYS A 63 27.60 -1.07 -4.17
CA CYS A 63 28.51 -2.06 -4.74
C CYS A 63 29.98 -1.74 -4.46
N GLU A 64 30.69 -2.72 -3.91
CA GLU A 64 32.16 -2.74 -3.89
C GLU A 64 32.68 -3.57 -5.07
N ILE A 65 33.86 -3.23 -5.58
CA ILE A 65 34.50 -3.99 -6.66
C ILE A 65 35.71 -4.71 -6.07
N ASP A 66 35.72 -6.03 -6.17
CA ASP A 66 36.85 -6.86 -5.73
C ASP A 66 38.05 -6.72 -6.68
N LYS A 67 39.24 -7.16 -6.25
CA LYS A 67 40.50 -7.14 -7.01
C LYS A 67 40.41 -7.90 -8.35
N GLU A 68 39.49 -8.86 -8.44
CA GLU A 68 39.22 -9.64 -9.65
C GLU A 68 38.15 -8.99 -10.57
N GLY A 69 37.59 -7.84 -10.20
CA GLY A 69 36.60 -7.10 -10.99
C GLY A 69 35.14 -7.51 -10.76
N TYR A 70 34.86 -8.36 -9.76
CA TYR A 70 33.49 -8.71 -9.38
C TYR A 70 32.81 -7.61 -8.59
N PHE A 71 31.53 -7.38 -8.85
CA PHE A 71 30.68 -6.48 -8.09
C PHE A 71 30.10 -7.23 -6.90
N ILE A 72 30.34 -6.70 -5.69
CA ILE A 72 29.83 -7.22 -4.43
C ILE A 72 28.87 -6.18 -3.85
N PRO A 73 27.56 -6.31 -4.11
CA PRO A 73 26.57 -5.39 -3.57
C PRO A 73 26.31 -5.68 -2.10
N ARG A 74 26.08 -4.62 -1.31
CA ARG A 74 25.61 -4.78 0.07
C ARG A 74 24.15 -5.24 0.13
N LEU A 75 23.33 -4.79 -0.82
CA LEU A 75 21.94 -5.21 -0.97
C LEU A 75 21.61 -5.41 -2.44
N ILE A 76 20.85 -6.47 -2.72
CA ILE A 76 20.26 -6.74 -4.03
C ILE A 76 18.75 -6.63 -3.89
N VAL A 77 18.14 -5.70 -4.63
CA VAL A 77 16.69 -5.55 -4.71
C VAL A 77 16.21 -6.20 -6.01
N LEU A 78 15.40 -7.25 -5.87
CA LEU A 78 14.75 -7.92 -7.00
C LEU A 78 13.52 -7.14 -7.45
N GLU A 79 13.39 -6.94 -8.76
CA GLU A 79 12.23 -6.32 -9.39
C GLU A 79 11.82 -4.99 -8.72
N PRO A 80 12.70 -3.98 -8.70
CA PRO A 80 12.51 -2.76 -7.91
C PRO A 80 11.30 -1.92 -8.33
N ASP A 81 10.76 -2.15 -9.53
CA ASP A 81 9.55 -1.48 -10.01
C ASP A 81 8.26 -2.12 -9.45
N TYR A 82 8.36 -3.30 -8.81
CA TYR A 82 7.26 -3.93 -8.09
C TYR A 82 7.20 -3.37 -6.67
N LEU A 83 6.44 -2.29 -6.52
CA LEU A 83 6.24 -1.64 -5.24
C LEU A 83 5.40 -2.53 -4.31
N ILE A 84 5.97 -2.86 -3.14
CA ILE A 84 5.30 -3.64 -2.09
C ILE A 84 5.26 -2.78 -0.82
N ASP A 85 4.07 -2.70 -0.21
CA ASP A 85 3.89 -1.96 1.03
C ASP A 85 4.66 -2.60 2.19
N ALA A 86 5.22 -1.76 3.07
CA ALA A 86 5.96 -2.25 4.24
C ALA A 86 5.07 -3.11 5.16
N SER A 87 3.79 -2.75 5.32
CA SER A 87 2.82 -3.52 6.10
C SER A 87 2.57 -4.92 5.51
N ALA A 88 2.52 -5.04 4.18
CA ALA A 88 2.38 -6.31 3.51
C ALA A 88 3.57 -7.26 3.76
N ILE A 89 4.79 -6.71 3.83
CA ILE A 89 5.97 -7.48 4.23
C ILE A 89 5.86 -7.85 5.71
N ALA A 90 5.52 -6.92 6.59
CA ALA A 90 5.40 -7.17 8.03
C ALA A 90 4.39 -8.29 8.33
N GLU A 91 3.27 -8.33 7.62
CA GLU A 91 2.25 -9.39 7.73
C GLU A 91 2.77 -10.78 7.36
N CYS A 92 3.80 -10.88 6.52
CA CYS A 92 4.44 -12.16 6.20
C CYS A 92 5.20 -12.76 7.38
N PHE A 93 5.53 -11.98 8.42
CA PHE A 93 6.23 -12.41 9.62
C PHE A 93 5.25 -12.56 10.77
N GLN A 94 4.85 -13.80 11.04
CA GLN A 94 4.00 -14.14 12.19
C GLN A 94 4.78 -14.98 13.19
N ASP A 95 4.40 -14.92 14.47
CA ASP A 95 5.07 -15.65 15.56
C ASP A 95 5.16 -17.17 15.31
N TYR A 96 4.21 -17.71 14.54
CA TYR A 96 4.13 -19.13 14.21
C TYR A 96 4.78 -19.50 12.87
N ALA A 97 4.92 -18.56 11.93
CA ALA A 97 5.48 -18.81 10.60
C ALA A 97 5.85 -17.53 9.87
N ILE A 98 6.96 -17.60 9.13
CA ILE A 98 7.35 -16.58 8.16
C ILE A 98 7.02 -17.13 6.77
N THR A 99 6.03 -16.56 6.09
CA THR A 99 5.60 -17.05 4.77
C THR A 99 4.96 -15.95 3.92
N PRO A 100 5.28 -15.88 2.60
CA PRO A 100 4.62 -14.95 1.68
C PRO A 100 3.14 -15.29 1.46
N LEU A 101 2.67 -16.47 1.88
CA LEU A 101 1.25 -16.83 1.77
C LEU A 101 0.34 -15.95 2.64
N HIS A 102 0.84 -15.35 3.71
CA HIS A 102 0.05 -14.41 4.52
C HIS A 102 -0.34 -13.16 3.74
N TYR A 103 0.54 -12.64 2.87
CA TYR A 103 0.19 -11.53 1.98
C TYR A 103 -1.02 -11.85 1.10
N PHE A 104 -1.05 -13.06 0.51
CA PHE A 104 -2.18 -13.48 -0.32
C PHE A 104 -3.43 -13.73 0.51
N ARG A 105 -3.30 -14.41 1.66
CA ARG A 105 -4.42 -14.65 2.59
C ARG A 105 -5.12 -13.34 2.95
N ASN A 106 -4.38 -12.32 3.35
CA ASN A 106 -4.94 -11.04 3.76
C ASN A 106 -5.64 -10.29 2.62
N LYS A 107 -5.25 -10.53 1.36
CA LYS A 107 -5.99 -10.00 0.19
C LYS A 107 -7.34 -10.68 -0.04
N PHE A 108 -7.52 -11.90 0.46
CA PHE A 108 -8.79 -12.64 0.39
C PHE A 108 -9.63 -12.48 1.66
N GLU A 109 -9.04 -12.06 2.76
CA GLU A 109 -9.76 -11.79 3.99
C GLU A 109 -10.65 -10.55 3.85
N ALA A 110 -11.83 -10.63 4.46
CA ALA A 110 -12.68 -9.47 4.59
C ALA A 110 -11.93 -8.43 5.44
N ARG A 111 -11.87 -7.19 4.95
CA ARG A 111 -11.30 -6.09 5.73
C ARG A 111 -12.10 -5.94 7.02
N GLU A 112 -11.41 -6.02 8.15
CA GLU A 112 -12.05 -5.76 9.44
C GLU A 112 -12.55 -4.31 9.47
N ASN A 113 -13.85 -4.13 9.69
CA ASN A 113 -14.46 -2.83 9.85
C ASN A 113 -14.86 -2.61 11.32
N ARG A 114 -13.89 -2.15 12.12
CA ARG A 114 -14.03 -1.93 13.56
C ARG A 114 -13.96 -0.45 13.90
N SER A 115 -14.66 -0.06 14.96
CA SER A 115 -14.73 1.34 15.42
C SER A 115 -13.37 1.96 15.71
N TYR A 116 -12.43 1.21 16.30
CA TYR A 116 -11.09 1.72 16.63
C TYR A 116 -10.23 1.98 15.37
N LEU A 117 -10.43 1.23 14.28
CA LEU A 117 -9.75 1.49 13.00
C LEU A 117 -10.28 2.78 12.37
N LEU A 118 -11.60 2.96 12.36
CA LEU A 118 -12.23 4.19 11.89
C LEU A 118 -11.82 5.40 12.72
N LEU A 119 -11.73 5.24 14.04
CA LEU A 119 -11.27 6.29 14.93
C LEU A 119 -9.80 6.67 14.64
N GLY A 120 -8.93 5.70 14.37
CA GLY A 120 -7.55 5.95 13.98
C GLY A 120 -7.46 6.71 12.65
N ASN A 121 -8.21 6.28 11.64
CA ASN A 121 -8.28 6.97 10.35
C ASN A 121 -8.83 8.40 10.49
N LEU A 122 -9.86 8.56 11.31
CA LEU A 122 -10.43 9.87 11.63
C LEU A 122 -9.39 10.76 12.33
N ALA A 123 -8.66 10.25 13.32
CA ALA A 123 -7.62 11.01 14.01
C ALA A 123 -6.51 11.48 13.06
N ASN A 124 -6.07 10.62 12.13
CA ASN A 124 -5.12 11.00 11.09
C ASN A 124 -5.69 12.10 10.18
N PHE A 125 -6.94 11.93 9.73
CA PHE A 125 -7.62 12.93 8.89
C PHE A 125 -7.74 14.29 9.61
N PHE A 126 -8.07 14.28 10.90
CA PHE A 126 -8.11 15.50 11.71
C PHE A 126 -6.74 16.16 11.84
N LEU A 127 -5.69 15.36 12.04
CA LEU A 127 -4.33 15.88 12.12
C LEU A 127 -3.94 16.55 10.80
N ASP A 128 -4.20 15.91 9.67
CA ASP A 128 -3.91 16.45 8.35
C ASP A 128 -4.64 17.78 8.14
N GLU A 129 -5.95 17.83 8.44
CA GLU A 129 -6.76 19.04 8.31
C GLU A 129 -6.25 20.19 9.18
N LEU A 130 -5.80 19.91 10.41
CA LEU A 130 -5.22 20.93 11.28
C LEU A 130 -3.85 21.42 10.79
N VAL A 131 -3.02 20.52 10.26
CA VAL A 131 -1.69 20.86 9.75
C VAL A 131 -1.76 21.72 8.50
N PHE A 132 -2.75 21.46 7.63
CA PHE A 132 -2.92 22.18 6.37
C PHE A 132 -3.88 23.38 6.45
N ALA A 133 -4.56 23.59 7.59
CA ALA A 133 -5.44 24.74 7.77
C ALA A 133 -4.66 26.06 7.83
N GLU A 134 -5.08 27.05 7.03
CA GLU A 134 -4.57 28.43 7.15
C GLU A 134 -4.87 29.04 8.52
N LYS A 135 -5.98 28.59 9.14
CA LYS A 135 -6.43 28.98 10.47
C LYS A 135 -6.90 27.76 11.26
N PRO A 136 -5.99 27.08 11.98
CA PRO A 136 -6.32 25.88 12.75
C PRO A 136 -7.42 26.10 13.79
N ASP A 137 -7.51 27.31 14.37
CA ASP A 137 -8.49 27.65 15.40
C ASP A 137 -9.94 27.75 14.87
N GLU A 138 -10.12 27.85 13.55
CA GLU A 138 -11.44 27.89 12.90
C GLU A 138 -11.91 26.49 12.44
N VAL A 139 -11.09 25.46 12.63
CA VAL A 139 -11.40 24.08 12.21
C VAL A 139 -12.43 23.46 13.15
N SER A 140 -13.65 23.29 12.64
CA SER A 140 -14.77 22.70 13.36
C SER A 140 -14.73 21.17 13.30
N PHE A 141 -14.88 20.52 14.46
CA PHE A 141 -14.95 19.07 14.54
C PHE A 141 -16.10 18.49 13.71
N GLY A 142 -17.27 19.13 13.74
CA GLY A 142 -18.44 18.65 13.01
C GLY A 142 -18.20 18.61 11.50
N ASP A 143 -17.56 19.66 10.97
CA ASP A 143 -17.30 19.80 9.54
C ASP A 143 -16.21 18.83 9.07
N VAL A 144 -15.13 18.68 9.84
CA VAL A 144 -14.06 17.71 9.54
C VAL A 144 -14.58 16.28 9.62
N PHE A 145 -15.40 15.97 10.63
CA PHE A 145 -16.04 14.65 10.74
C PHE A 145 -16.94 14.35 9.55
N LEU A 146 -17.79 15.30 9.14
CA LEU A 146 -18.64 15.16 7.95
C LEU A 146 -17.82 14.95 6.67
N ARG A 147 -16.70 15.64 6.53
CA ARG A 147 -15.77 15.45 5.40
C ARG A 147 -15.14 14.06 5.41
N SER A 148 -14.67 13.58 6.56
CA SER A 148 -14.16 12.21 6.69
C SER A 148 -15.23 11.17 6.38
N PHE A 149 -16.46 11.36 6.89
CA PHE A 149 -17.59 10.47 6.59
C PHE A 149 -17.89 10.42 5.09
N ARG A 150 -17.82 11.55 4.37
CA ARG A 150 -18.02 11.60 2.92
C ARG A 150 -16.94 10.87 2.11
N GLN A 151 -15.72 10.74 2.63
CA GLN A 151 -14.66 9.96 1.98
C GLN A 151 -14.85 8.45 2.14
N SER A 152 -15.42 8.04 3.27
CA SER A 152 -15.48 6.66 3.72
C SER A 152 -16.88 6.22 4.17
N PRO A 153 -17.96 6.55 3.42
CA PRO A 153 -19.33 6.42 3.93
C PRO A 153 -19.73 4.98 4.20
N PHE A 154 -19.27 4.04 3.37
CA PHE A 154 -19.54 2.62 3.54
C PHE A 154 -18.89 2.08 4.82
N GLU A 155 -17.66 2.47 5.12
CA GLU A 155 -16.94 1.99 6.30
C GLU A 155 -17.64 2.48 7.58
N TYR A 156 -18.05 3.75 7.64
CA TYR A 156 -18.82 4.24 8.78
C TYR A 156 -20.20 3.58 8.94
N THR A 157 -20.95 3.40 7.85
CA THR A 157 -22.33 2.89 7.91
C THR A 157 -22.43 1.38 8.09
N SER A 158 -21.41 0.63 7.65
CA SER A 158 -21.34 -0.82 7.82
C SER A 158 -20.60 -1.26 9.09
N CYS A 159 -20.06 -0.33 9.89
CA CYS A 159 -19.37 -0.66 11.13
C CYS A 159 -20.39 -1.02 12.23
N GLU A 160 -20.43 -2.29 12.62
CA GLU A 160 -21.36 -2.81 13.64
C GLU A 160 -21.23 -2.09 14.98
N ASP A 161 -20.01 -1.71 15.35
CA ASP A 161 -19.69 -1.04 16.62
C ASP A 161 -20.29 0.38 16.71
N ILE A 162 -20.51 1.05 15.57
CA ILE A 162 -20.99 2.45 15.48
C ILE A 162 -22.46 2.49 15.04
N ARG A 163 -23.04 1.36 14.63
CA ARG A 163 -24.42 1.24 14.13
C ARG A 163 -25.50 1.44 15.20
N SER A 164 -25.17 2.06 16.34
CA SER A 164 -26.15 2.54 17.29
C SER A 164 -27.02 3.61 16.63
N ASP A 165 -28.34 3.43 16.67
CA ASP A 165 -29.31 4.35 16.07
C ASP A 165 -29.24 5.77 16.66
N ASP A 166 -28.57 5.95 17.80
CA ASP A 166 -28.46 7.24 18.50
C ASP A 166 -27.24 8.09 18.11
N ASP A 167 -26.19 7.52 17.53
CA ASP A 167 -24.89 8.22 17.41
C ASP A 167 -24.80 9.10 16.16
N PHE A 168 -25.40 8.67 15.05
CA PHE A 168 -25.44 9.45 13.80
C PHE A 168 -26.43 10.63 13.86
N PRO A 169 -27.67 10.48 14.39
CA PRO A 169 -28.61 11.60 14.48
C PRO A 169 -28.13 12.74 15.37
N LYS A 170 -27.39 12.45 16.46
CA LYS A 170 -26.74 13.47 17.31
C LYS A 170 -25.73 14.33 16.54
N ARG A 171 -25.20 13.83 15.43
CA ARG A 171 -24.25 14.51 14.54
C ARG A 171 -24.89 15.02 13.25
N ALA A 172 -26.24 15.12 13.22
CA ALA A 172 -27.04 15.52 12.07
C ALA A 172 -26.89 14.61 10.83
N ILE A 173 -26.53 13.34 11.03
CA ILE A 173 -26.49 12.32 9.98
C ILE A 173 -27.71 11.40 10.16
N ASN A 174 -28.63 11.41 9.18
CA ASN A 174 -29.80 10.55 9.22
C ASN A 174 -29.62 9.35 8.29
N VAL A 175 -29.40 8.17 8.88
CA VAL A 175 -29.17 6.93 8.12
C VAL A 175 -30.37 6.55 7.23
N HIS A 176 -31.60 6.92 7.60
CA HIS A 176 -32.79 6.68 6.78
C HIS A 176 -32.90 7.62 5.58
N GLN A 177 -32.09 8.67 5.53
CA GLN A 177 -31.98 9.60 4.40
C GLN A 177 -30.71 9.36 3.58
N CYS A 178 -29.98 8.28 3.89
CA CYS A 178 -28.79 7.85 3.17
C CYS A 178 -29.13 6.65 2.28
N THR A 179 -28.99 6.80 0.97
CA THR A 179 -29.06 5.69 0.03
C THR A 179 -27.63 5.29 -0.35
N LEU A 180 -27.29 4.02 -0.11
CA LEU A 180 -26.02 3.43 -0.53
C LEU A 180 -26.12 2.95 -1.97
N GLU A 181 -25.05 3.18 -2.73
CA GLU A 181 -24.92 2.73 -4.11
C GLU A 181 -26.03 3.13 -5.12
N PRO A 182 -26.69 4.30 -5.03
CA PRO A 182 -27.76 4.62 -5.96
C PRO A 182 -27.23 4.86 -7.37
N SER A 183 -27.90 4.21 -8.32
CA SER A 183 -27.72 4.52 -9.74
C SER A 183 -28.39 5.85 -10.07
N PHE A 184 -27.74 6.66 -10.89
CA PHE A 184 -28.32 7.89 -11.41
C PHE A 184 -28.13 7.97 -12.93
N PHE A 185 -29.02 8.73 -13.58
CA PHE A 185 -29.03 8.96 -15.01
C PHE A 185 -29.31 10.44 -15.26
N SER A 186 -28.46 11.08 -16.06
CA SER A 186 -28.59 12.48 -16.46
C SER A 186 -28.86 12.57 -17.96
N GLU A 187 -30.12 12.75 -18.33
CA GLU A 187 -30.53 12.84 -19.75
C GLU A 187 -29.91 14.06 -20.44
N ARG A 188 -29.93 15.21 -19.75
CA ARG A 188 -29.43 16.50 -20.27
C ARG A 188 -27.94 16.48 -20.62
N PHE A 189 -27.15 15.68 -19.89
CA PHE A 189 -25.71 15.62 -20.06
C PHE A 189 -25.19 14.24 -20.52
N GLY A 190 -26.08 13.26 -20.71
CA GLY A 190 -25.78 11.97 -21.33
C GLY A 190 -24.91 11.02 -20.50
N PHE A 191 -24.89 11.14 -19.18
CA PHE A 191 -24.10 10.25 -18.33
C PHE A 191 -24.96 9.50 -17.30
N GLN A 192 -24.54 8.27 -17.04
CA GLN A 192 -25.06 7.40 -16.00
C GLN A 192 -23.91 6.97 -15.10
N GLY A 193 -24.21 6.73 -13.84
CA GLY A 193 -23.21 6.30 -12.87
C GLY A 193 -23.84 5.71 -11.64
N ARG A 194 -22.99 5.22 -10.75
CA ARG A 194 -23.36 4.81 -9.41
C ARG A 194 -22.68 5.78 -8.45
N LEU A 195 -23.44 6.36 -7.54
CA LEU A 195 -22.89 7.13 -6.43
C LEU A 195 -22.54 6.16 -5.30
N ASP A 196 -21.47 6.42 -4.56
CA ASP A 196 -21.15 5.60 -3.39
C ASP A 196 -22.17 5.84 -2.25
N LEU A 197 -22.61 7.09 -2.08
CA LEU A 197 -23.63 7.50 -1.10
C LEU A 197 -24.39 8.74 -1.57
N LEU A 198 -25.72 8.72 -1.46
CA LEU A 198 -26.57 9.91 -1.58
C LEU A 198 -27.25 10.21 -0.24
N HIS A 199 -26.95 11.36 0.36
CA HIS A 199 -27.61 11.83 1.59
C HIS A 199 -28.57 12.98 1.25
N LEU A 200 -29.86 12.78 1.47
CA LEU A 200 -30.90 13.75 1.17
C LEU A 200 -31.24 14.56 2.44
N PRO A 201 -30.90 15.85 2.53
CA PRO A 201 -31.25 16.64 3.71
C PRO A 201 -32.77 16.76 3.85
N ALA A 202 -33.28 16.61 5.08
CA ALA A 202 -34.69 16.87 5.38
C ALA A 202 -35.02 18.36 5.14
N GLY A 203 -35.64 18.67 3.99
CA GLY A 203 -36.17 20.00 3.69
C GLY A 203 -35.78 20.63 2.35
N GLY A 204 -35.05 19.94 1.47
CA GLY A 204 -34.80 20.43 0.10
C GLY A 204 -35.94 20.08 -0.85
N ALA A 205 -37.02 20.87 -0.85
CA ALA A 205 -37.96 20.90 -1.96
C ALA A 205 -37.27 21.50 -3.20
N GLU A 206 -37.45 20.80 -4.34
CA GLU A 206 -37.36 21.27 -5.73
C GLU A 206 -36.23 22.23 -6.14
N ALA A 207 -35.35 21.74 -7.02
CA ALA A 207 -35.01 22.39 -8.30
C ALA A 207 -34.42 21.36 -9.28
#